data_AF-A0A2S3X7V1-F1
#
_entry.id   AF-A0A2S3X7V1-F1
#
_cell.length_a   1.000
_cell.length_b   1.000
_cell.length_c   1.000
_cell.angle_alpha   90.00
_cell.angle_beta   90.00
_cell.angle_gamma   90.00
#
_symmetry.space_group_name_H-M   'P 1'
#
loop_
_entity.id
_entity.type
_entity.pdbx_description
1 polymer ?
#
loop_
_entity_poly.entity_id
_entity_poly.type
_entity_poly.pdbx_seq_one_letter_code
_entity_poly.pdbx_strand_id
1 'polypeptide(L)' 'MKPTTPLGYVQKAIDMTAQRNKACPAYPMYGMLLNQLDYVKAVFEGREQDKSKLHQLSIGAIASKEFEE' A
#
# COMPACT_ATOMS: atom_id res chain seq x y z
N MET A 1 14.63 3.94 10.53
CA MET A 1 15.21 4.75 9.43
C MET A 1 14.10 5.27 8.52
N LYS A 2 14.27 6.45 7.92
CA LYS A 2 13.39 6.92 6.83
C LYS A 2 13.81 6.21 5.53
N PRO A 3 12.87 5.70 4.72
CA PRO A 3 13.22 5.10 3.43
C PRO A 3 13.88 6.12 2.51
N THR A 4 14.83 5.68 1.70
CA THR A 4 15.57 6.53 0.76
C THR A 4 15.30 6.18 -0.71
N THR A 5 14.59 5.09 -0.98
CA THR A 5 14.23 4.64 -2.34
C THR A 5 12.72 4.54 -2.49
N PRO A 6 12.16 4.69 -3.70
CA PRO A 6 10.74 4.52 -3.96
C PRO A 6 10.22 3.16 -3.45
N LEU A 7 10.94 2.07 -3.76
CA LEU A 7 10.60 0.73 -3.29
C LEU A 7 10.67 0.60 -1.76
N GLY A 8 11.61 1.29 -1.11
CA GLY A 8 11.71 1.33 0.34
C GLY A 8 10.50 1.99 1.00
N TYR A 9 9.93 3.03 0.40
CA TYR A 9 8.67 3.63 0.88
C TYR A 9 7.51 2.66 0.76
N VAL A 10 7.39 1.98 -0.38
CA VAL A 10 6.33 0.98 -0.61
C VAL A 10 6.45 -0.17 0.38
N GLN A 11 7.66 -0.71 0.58
CA GLN A 11 7.87 -1.81 1.52
C GLN A 11 7.51 -1.40 2.95
N LYS A 12 7.93 -0.21 3.40
CA LYS A 12 7.56 0.30 4.73
C LYS A 12 6.04 0.42 4.89
N ALA A 13 5.33 0.89 3.86
CA ALA A 13 3.88 0.98 3.89
C ALA A 13 3.21 -0.40 3.98
N ILE A 14 3.73 -1.40 3.26
CA ILE A 14 3.27 -2.80 3.34
C ILE A 14 3.46 -3.32 4.76
N ASP A 15 4.64 -3.17 5.35
CA ASP A 15 4.95 -3.69 6.69
C ASP A 15 4.02 -3.09 7.75
N MET A 16 3.82 -1.76 7.72
CA MET A 16 2.91 -1.07 8.63
C MET A 16 1.45 -1.50 8.44
N THR A 17 1.01 -1.64 7.19
CA THR A 17 -0.37 -2.05 6.89
C THR A 17 -0.60 -3.51 7.29
N ALA A 18 0.37 -4.40 7.06
CA ALA A 18 0.30 -5.80 7.45
C ALA A 18 0.24 -5.96 8.97
N GLN A 19 1.02 -5.16 9.71
CA GLN A 19 0.94 -5.12 11.17
C GLN A 19 -0.46 -4.72 11.65
N ARG A 20 -1.05 -3.65 11.08
CA ARG A 20 -2.40 -3.18 11.42
C ARG A 20 -3.49 -4.18 11.02
N ASN A 21 -3.37 -4.81 9.86
CA ASN A 21 -4.31 -5.83 9.39
C ASN A 21 -4.35 -7.03 10.35
N LYS A 22 -3.19 -7.44 10.88
CA LYS A 22 -3.10 -8.51 11.90
C LYS A 22 -3.71 -8.10 13.23
N ALA A 23 -3.52 -6.85 13.64
CA ALA A 23 -4.08 -6.34 14.90
C ALA A 23 -5.60 -6.12 14.83
N CYS A 24 -6.12 -5.77 13.65
CA CYS A 24 -7.50 -5.35 13.43
C CYS A 24 -8.12 -6.07 12.21
N PRO A 25 -8.24 -7.42 12.20
CA PRO A 25 -8.68 -8.17 11.03
C PRO A 25 -10.15 -7.91 10.64
N ALA A 26 -10.95 -7.34 11.54
CA ALA A 26 -12.33 -6.95 11.28
C ALA A 26 -12.45 -5.75 10.31
N TYR A 27 -11.35 -5.05 10.02
CA TYR A 27 -11.34 -3.87 9.16
C TYR A 27 -10.83 -4.23 7.76
N PRO A 28 -11.73 -4.44 6.78
CA PRO A 28 -11.34 -4.92 5.43
C PRO A 28 -10.48 -3.91 4.66
N MET A 29 -10.49 -2.64 5.06
CA MET A 29 -9.69 -1.58 4.44
C MET A 29 -8.19 -1.91 4.44
N TYR A 30 -7.65 -2.51 5.51
CA TYR A 30 -6.22 -2.87 5.54
C TYR A 30 -5.87 -3.96 4.53
N GLY A 31 -6.75 -4.94 4.32
CA GLY A 31 -6.58 -5.95 3.27
C GLY A 31 -6.64 -5.34 1.87
N MET A 32 -7.58 -4.42 1.64
CA MET A 32 -7.65 -3.67 0.38
C MET A 32 -6.39 -2.83 0.13
N LEU A 33 -5.88 -2.17 1.16
CA LEU A 33 -4.69 -1.34 1.08
C LEU A 33 -3.44 -2.18 0.78
N LEU A 34 -3.32 -3.37 1.39
CA LEU A 34 -2.24 -4.32 1.08
C LEU A 34 -2.24 -4.73 -0.38
N ASN A 35 -3.40 -5.09 -0.94
CA ASN A 35 -3.50 -5.49 -2.35
C ASN A 35 -3.03 -4.36 -3.30
N GLN A 36 -3.37 -3.11 -2.98
CA GLN A 36 -2.93 -1.95 -3.76
C GLN A 36 -1.42 -1.71 -3.65
N LEU A 37 -0.86 -1.82 -2.44
CA LEU A 37 0.58 -1.66 -2.21
C LEU A 37 1.40 -2.78 -2.84
N ASP A 38 0.91 -4.02 -2.80
CA ASP A 38 1.54 -5.18 -3.44
C ASP A 38 1.58 -5.04 -4.97
N TYR A 39 0.50 -4.51 -5.57
CA TYR A 39 0.49 -4.17 -6.99
C TYR A 39 1.54 -3.11 -7.33
N VAL A 40 1.63 -2.03 -6.54
CA VAL A 40 2.66 -0.99 -6.73
C VAL A 40 4.06 -1.59 -6.62
N LYS A 41 4.30 -2.45 -5.63
CA LYS A 41 5.57 -3.16 -5.46
C LYS A 41 5.90 -4.02 -6.68
N ALA A 42 4.94 -4.80 -7.18
CA ALA A 42 5.13 -5.66 -8.35
C ALA A 42 5.46 -4.85 -9.62
N VAL A 43 4.86 -3.68 -9.80
CA VAL A 43 5.19 -2.74 -10.89
C VAL A 43 6.61 -2.22 -10.77
N PHE A 44 7.05 -1.81 -9.56
CA PHE A 44 8.42 -1.34 -9.34
C PHE A 44 9.47 -2.44 -9.55
N GLU A 45 9.16 -3.68 -9.20
CA GLU A 45 10.04 -4.83 -9.38
C GLU A 45 10.01 -5.41 -10.82
N GLY A 46 9.15 -4.88 -11.69
CA GLY A 46 8.98 -5.38 -13.07
C GLY A 46 8.28 -6.73 -13.16
N ARG A 47 7.71 -7.24 -12.06
CA ARG A 47 6.90 -8.48 -12.03
C ARG A 47 5.51 -8.26 -12.61
N GLU A 48 4.98 -7.04 -12.51
CA GLU A 48 3.75 -6.60 -13.16
C GLU A 48 4.08 -5.59 -14.25
N GLN A 49 3.56 -5.83 -15.45
CA GLN A 49 3.79 -5.00 -16.64
C GLN A 49 2.56 -4.17 -17.01
N ASP A 50 1.36 -4.63 -16.64
CA ASP A 50 0.14 -3.86 -16.79
C ASP A 50 0.12 -2.74 -15.76
N LYS A 51 0.35 -1.52 -16.24
CA LYS A 51 0.35 -0.29 -15.43
C LYS A 51 -1.01 0.42 -15.45
N SER A 52 -2.00 -0.11 -16.17
CA SER A 52 -3.30 0.54 -16.36
C SER A 52 -4.02 0.81 -15.04
N LYS A 53 -3.81 -0.02 -14.02
CA LYS A 53 -4.49 0.14 -12.72
C LYS A 53 -3.84 1.18 -11.80
N LEU A 54 -2.70 1.76 -12.16
CA LEU A 54 -2.03 2.79 -11.33
C LEU A 54 -2.93 4.01 -11.08
N HIS A 55 -3.72 4.41 -12.08
CA HIS A 55 -4.63 5.56 -11.95
C HIS A 55 -5.90 5.26 -11.15
N GLN A 56 -6.10 3.99 -10.76
CA GLN A 56 -7.28 3.54 -10.02
C GLN A 56 -6.97 3.33 -8.53
N LEU A 57 -5.72 3.52 -8.12
CA LEU A 57 -5.30 3.38 -6.73
C LEU A 57 -5.97 4.45 -5.87
N SER A 58 -6.48 4.03 -4.72
CA SER A 58 -7.14 4.88 -3.72
C SER A 58 -6.31 5.07 -2.45
N ILE A 59 -5.03 4.64 -2.45
CA ILE A 59 -4.09 4.75 -1.31
C ILE A 59 -4.10 6.15 -0.68
N GLY A 60 -3.96 7.21 -1.49
CA GLY A 60 -3.94 8.59 -0.99
C GLY A 60 -5.27 9.04 -0.40
N ALA A 61 -6.38 8.63 -1.02
CA ALA A 61 -7.72 8.96 -0.52
C ALA A 61 -8.02 8.24 0.81
N ILE A 62 -7.59 6.99 0.95
CA ILE A 62 -7.66 6.23 2.22
C ILE A 62 -6.79 6.90 3.27
N ALA A 63 -5.55 7.28 2.93
CA ALA A 63 -4.65 7.97 3.85
C ALA A 63 -5.27 9.22 4.45
N SER A 64 -5.84 10.08 3.61
CA SER A 64 -6.45 11.34 4.05
C SER A 64 -7.75 11.12 4.84
N LYS A 65 -8.64 10.25 4.38
CA LYS A 65 -9.96 10.09 5.02
C LYS A 65 -9.94 9.29 6.32
N GLU A 66 -9.06 8.30 6.41
CA GLU A 66 -9.06 7.34 7.53
C GLU A 66 -7.98 7.63 8.57
N PHE A 67 -6.96 8.44 8.22
CA PHE A 67 -5.77 8.60 9.05
C PHE A 67 -5.24 10.04 9.18
N GLU A 68 -5.74 11.03 8.42
CA GLU A 68 -5.49 12.44 8.74
C GLU A 68 -6.54 12.92 9.76
N GLU A 69 -6.09 13.72 10.73
CA GLU A 69 -6.95 14.43 11.72
C GLU A 69 -7.40 15.78 11.18
#